data_AF-A0A520XSB3-F1
#
_entry.id   AF-A0A520XSB3-F1
#
_cell.length_a   1.000
_cell.length_b   1.000
_cell.length_c   1.000
_cell.angle_alpha   90.00
_cell.angle_beta   90.00
_cell.angle_gamma   90.00
#
_symmetry.space_group_name_H-M   'P 1'
#
loop_
_entity.id
_entity.type
_entity.pdbx_description
1 polymer ?
#
loop_
_entity_poly.entity_id
_entity_poly.type
_entity_poly.pdbx_seq_one_letter_code
_entity_poly.pdbx_strand_id
1 'polypeptide(L)'
;PRVAMELLVTADPIDAARAHQIGLVNRVVPAGDLLAEADAMARRIAENAPLAVRAGKAMVYAAAERGWSEALDEGYRIFEPVYLSEDAQEGPRAFKEKRPPQWKGR
;
A
#
# COMPACT_ATOMS: atom_id res chain seq x y z
N PRO A 1 -14.01 11.44 -11.90
CA PRO A 1 -13.61 11.07 -13.28
C PRO A 1 -13.18 12.21 -14.24
N ARG A 2 -13.14 13.49 -13.84
CA ARG A 2 -12.87 14.62 -14.78
C ARG A 2 -11.55 14.50 -15.57
N VAL A 3 -10.41 14.45 -14.89
CA VAL A 3 -9.08 14.38 -15.54
C VAL A 3 -8.89 13.08 -16.32
N ALA A 4 -9.35 11.95 -15.77
CA ALA A 4 -9.26 10.67 -16.46
C ALA A 4 -10.03 10.68 -17.80
N MET A 5 -11.21 11.30 -17.84
CA MET A 5 -12.01 11.42 -19.06
C MET A 5 -11.30 12.28 -20.12
N GLU A 6 -10.73 13.41 -19.72
CA GLU A 6 -9.93 14.29 -20.61
C GLU A 6 -8.81 13.51 -21.30
N LEU A 7 -7.97 12.82 -20.52
CA LEU A 7 -6.84 12.05 -21.07
C LEU A 7 -7.27 10.93 -22.03
N LEU A 8 -8.39 10.26 -21.73
CA LEU A 8 -8.88 9.15 -22.55
C LEU A 8 -9.45 9.61 -23.91
N VAL A 9 -10.07 10.79 -23.98
CA VAL A 9 -10.73 11.26 -25.21
C VAL A 9 -9.82 12.11 -26.09
N THR A 10 -8.84 12.82 -25.52
CA THR A 10 -7.89 13.61 -26.31
C THR A 10 -6.63 12.83 -26.69
N ALA A 11 -6.26 11.82 -25.89
CA ALA A 11 -4.99 11.10 -26.00
C ALA A 11 -3.75 12.02 -25.93
N ASP A 12 -3.89 13.22 -25.37
CA ASP A 12 -2.78 14.15 -25.22
C ASP A 12 -1.75 13.61 -24.20
N PRO A 13 -0.44 13.73 -24.50
CA PRO A 13 0.58 13.34 -23.55
C PRO A 13 0.62 14.31 -22.36
N ILE A 14 0.90 13.77 -21.17
CA ILE A 14 1.21 14.55 -19.98
C ILE A 14 2.65 14.28 -19.52
N ASP A 15 3.27 15.28 -18.91
CA ASP A 15 4.57 15.10 -18.27
C ASP A 15 4.44 14.44 -16.88
N ALA A 16 5.60 14.06 -16.30
CA ALA A 16 5.65 13.42 -15.00
C ALA A 16 5.12 14.32 -13.86
N ALA A 17 5.36 15.63 -13.95
CA ALA A 17 4.91 16.60 -12.96
C ALA A 17 3.37 16.66 -12.91
N ARG A 18 2.72 16.71 -14.08
CA ARG A 18 1.26 16.65 -14.20
C ARG A 18 0.73 15.31 -13.73
N ALA A 19 1.35 14.20 -14.12
CA ALA A 19 0.96 12.86 -13.65
C ALA A 19 0.96 12.76 -12.12
N HIS A 20 1.94 13.37 -11.45
CA HIS A 20 1.99 13.41 -9.99
C HIS A 20 0.87 14.27 -9.39
N GLN A 21 0.65 15.47 -9.92
CA GLN A 21 -0.41 16.39 -9.45
C GLN A 21 -1.81 15.77 -9.49
N ILE A 22 -2.08 14.93 -10.49
CA ILE A 22 -3.39 14.29 -10.67
C ILE A 22 -3.51 12.94 -9.96
N GLY A 23 -2.46 12.50 -9.24
CA GLY A 23 -2.44 11.24 -8.50
C GLY A 23 -2.25 9.98 -9.36
N LEU A 24 -1.79 10.12 -10.62
CA LEU A 24 -1.50 8.97 -11.48
C LEU A 24 -0.21 8.26 -11.05
N VAL A 25 0.77 9.00 -10.54
CA VAL A 25 2.01 8.46 -9.98
C VAL A 25 2.27 9.01 -8.58
N ASN A 26 2.83 8.16 -7.70
CA ASN A 26 3.07 8.52 -6.30
C ASN A 26 4.27 9.46 -6.10
N ARG A 27 5.29 9.40 -6.97
CA ARG A 27 6.54 10.19 -6.87
C ARG A 27 7.13 10.46 -8.25
N VAL A 28 7.88 11.56 -8.35
CA VAL A 28 8.69 11.93 -9.51
C VAL A 28 10.10 12.23 -9.01
N VAL A 29 11.09 11.56 -9.59
CA VAL A 29 12.50 11.65 -9.22
C VAL A 29 13.36 11.82 -10.47
N PRO A 30 14.61 12.28 -10.37
CA PRO A 30 15.54 12.26 -11.49
C PRO A 30 15.66 10.85 -12.08
N ALA A 31 15.79 10.75 -13.41
CA ALA A 31 15.77 9.46 -14.10
C ALA A 31 16.84 8.48 -13.60
N GLY A 32 18.02 8.98 -13.22
CA GLY A 32 19.11 8.16 -12.67
C GLY A 32 18.81 7.53 -11.30
N ASP A 33 17.84 8.08 -10.56
CA ASP A 33 17.51 7.66 -9.20
C ASP A 33 16.29 6.73 -9.16
N LEU A 34 15.62 6.50 -10.29
CA LEU A 34 14.34 5.78 -10.37
C LEU A 34 14.38 4.41 -9.67
N LEU A 35 15.37 3.59 -10.00
CA LEU A 35 15.49 2.24 -9.42
C LEU A 35 15.86 2.30 -7.94
N ALA A 36 16.75 3.21 -7.54
CA ALA A 36 17.15 3.36 -6.15
C ALA A 36 15.96 3.77 -5.27
N GLU A 37 15.13 4.69 -5.73
CA GLU A 37 13.92 5.12 -5.03
C GLU A 37 12.84 4.04 -4.99
N ALA A 38 12.66 3.29 -6.08
CA ALA A 38 11.74 2.16 -6.11
C ALA A 38 12.16 1.05 -5.14
N ASP A 39 13.45 0.70 -5.13
CA ASP A 39 14.02 -0.30 -4.21
C ASP A 39 13.94 0.16 -2.75
N ALA A 40 14.21 1.43 -2.47
CA ALA A 40 14.05 2.00 -1.14
C ALA A 40 12.61 1.89 -0.65
N MET A 41 11.61 2.14 -1.51
CA MET A 41 10.20 1.93 -1.17
C MET A 41 9.89 0.45 -0.93
N ALA A 42 10.38 -0.45 -1.79
CA ALA A 42 10.16 -1.89 -1.66
C ALA A 42 10.76 -2.43 -0.35
N ARG A 43 11.97 -1.99 0.03
CA ARG A 43 12.62 -2.35 1.29
C ARG A 43 11.82 -1.90 2.50
N ARG A 44 11.35 -0.64 2.50
CA ARG A 44 10.48 -0.12 3.56
C ARG A 44 9.17 -0.91 3.69
N ILE A 45 8.61 -1.40 2.59
CA ILE A 45 7.43 -2.27 2.62
C ILE A 45 7.80 -3.64 3.23
N ALA A 46 8.92 -4.21 2.80
CA ALA A 46 9.42 -5.52 3.25
C ALA A 46 9.84 -5.55 4.74
N GLU A 47 10.12 -4.40 5.34
CA GLU A 47 10.37 -4.26 6.79
C GLU A 47 9.11 -4.41 7.65
N ASN A 48 7.91 -4.38 7.05
CA ASN A 48 6.64 -4.53 7.78
C ASN A 48 6.17 -5.98 7.85
N ALA A 49 5.25 -6.27 8.78
CA ALA A 49 4.65 -7.58 8.91
C ALA A 49 3.96 -8.00 7.59
N PRO A 50 4.37 -9.10 6.95
CA PRO A 50 3.94 -9.46 5.60
C PRO A 50 2.44 -9.75 5.52
N LEU A 51 1.84 -10.32 6.57
CA LEU A 51 0.39 -10.53 6.65
C LEU A 51 -0.38 -9.19 6.68
N ALA A 52 0.12 -8.21 7.45
CA ALA A 52 -0.50 -6.89 7.53
C ALA A 52 -0.39 -6.12 6.20
N VAL A 53 0.75 -6.20 5.50
CA VAL A 53 0.92 -5.58 4.17
C VAL A 53 -0.08 -6.16 3.16
N ARG A 54 -0.22 -7.49 3.13
CA ARG A 54 -1.16 -8.18 2.23
C ARG A 54 -2.60 -7.81 2.54
N ALA A 55 -2.98 -7.86 3.82
CA ALA A 55 -4.33 -7.52 4.27
C ALA A 55 -4.67 -6.05 4.00
N GLY A 56 -3.80 -5.11 4.36
CA GLY A 56 -4.01 -3.69 4.10
C GLY A 56 -4.21 -3.40 2.62
N LYS A 57 -3.41 -4.03 1.74
CA LYS A 57 -3.61 -3.93 0.29
C LYS A 57 -5.00 -4.46 -0.12
N ALA A 58 -5.38 -5.64 0.33
CA ALA A 58 -6.67 -6.26 -0.02
C ALA A 58 -7.87 -5.42 0.46
N MET A 59 -7.80 -4.85 1.67
CA MET A 59 -8.84 -3.98 2.22
C MET A 59 -9.05 -2.72 1.39
N VAL A 60 -7.96 -2.09 0.91
CA VAL A 60 -8.06 -0.90 0.03
C VAL A 60 -8.78 -1.23 -1.27
N TYR A 61 -8.49 -2.38 -1.90
CA TYR A 61 -9.20 -2.81 -3.10
C TYR A 61 -10.65 -3.16 -2.82
N ALA A 62 -10.95 -3.87 -1.73
CA ALA A 62 -12.32 -4.16 -1.33
C ALA A 62 -13.15 -2.87 -1.13
N ALA A 63 -12.57 -1.84 -0.51
CA ALA A 63 -13.21 -0.55 -0.33
C ALA A 63 -13.40 0.24 -1.63
N ALA A 64 -12.54 0.04 -2.64
CA ALA A 64 -12.67 0.69 -3.94
C ALA A 64 -13.76 0.07 -4.82
N GLU A 65 -14.06 -1.22 -4.64
CA GLU A 65 -14.98 -1.99 -5.48
C GLU A 65 -16.38 -2.16 -4.87
N ARG A 66 -16.52 -2.03 -3.55
CA ARG A 66 -17.75 -2.33 -2.80
C ARG A 66 -18.34 -1.10 -2.13
N GLY A 67 -19.59 -1.21 -1.71
CA GLY A 67 -20.19 -0.22 -0.81
C GLY A 67 -19.50 -0.19 0.55
N TRP A 68 -19.55 0.94 1.26
CA TRP A 68 -18.80 1.14 2.51
C TRP A 68 -19.06 0.06 3.58
N SER A 69 -20.33 -0.28 3.82
CA SER A 69 -20.70 -1.31 4.81
C SER A 69 -20.13 -2.68 4.45
N GLU A 70 -20.26 -3.10 3.19
CA GLU A 70 -19.76 -4.38 2.70
C GLU A 70 -18.21 -4.44 2.73
N ALA A 71 -17.56 -3.32 2.41
CA ALA A 71 -16.11 -3.21 2.50
C ALA A 71 -15.59 -3.31 3.93
N LEU A 72 -16.34 -2.80 4.93
CA LEU A 72 -16.00 -2.95 6.35
C LEU A 72 -16.11 -4.41 6.80
N ASP A 73 -17.22 -5.08 6.47
CA ASP A 73 -17.43 -6.49 6.81
C ASP A 73 -16.35 -7.38 6.19
N GLU A 74 -16.04 -7.16 4.91
CA GLU A 74 -14.94 -7.83 4.22
C GLU A 74 -13.58 -7.49 4.83
N GLY A 75 -13.39 -6.24 5.26
CA GLY A 75 -12.19 -5.79 5.95
C GLY A 75 -11.94 -6.54 7.25
N TYR A 76 -12.98 -6.77 8.06
CA TYR A 76 -12.89 -7.60 9.26
C TYR A 76 -12.47 -9.03 8.92
N ARG A 77 -13.10 -9.63 7.92
CA ARG A 77 -12.79 -10.99 7.47
C ARG A 77 -11.34 -11.13 6.97
N ILE A 78 -10.84 -10.12 6.25
CA ILE A 78 -9.45 -10.08 5.78
C ILE A 78 -8.47 -9.95 6.95
N PHE A 79 -8.80 -9.12 7.95
CA PHE A 79 -7.87 -8.76 9.01
C PHE A 79 -7.86 -9.73 10.20
N GLU A 80 -8.94 -10.47 10.44
CA GLU A 80 -9.03 -11.46 11.52
C GLU A 80 -7.83 -12.43 11.60
N PRO A 81 -7.42 -13.13 10.52
CA PRO A 81 -6.25 -14.02 10.57
C PRO A 81 -4.93 -13.27 10.82
N VAL A 82 -4.85 -11.99 10.43
CA VAL A 82 -3.68 -11.16 10.74
C VAL A 82 -3.63 -10.89 12.23
N TYR A 83 -4.75 -10.54 12.84
CA TYR A 83 -4.83 -10.23 14.27
C TYR A 83 -4.49 -11.44 15.16
N LEU A 84 -4.80 -12.65 14.70
CA LEU A 84 -4.52 -13.90 15.39
C LEU A 84 -3.10 -14.47 15.14
N SER A 85 -2.30 -13.83 14.29
CA SER A 85 -0.97 -14.31 13.88
C SER A 85 0.11 -14.17 14.97
N GLU A 86 1.22 -14.92 14.82
CA GLU A 86 2.41 -14.70 15.66
C GLU A 86 2.96 -13.29 15.46
N ASP A 87 2.88 -12.76 14.23
CA ASP A 87 3.36 -11.42 13.88
C ASP A 87 2.58 -10.31 14.63
N ALA A 88 1.28 -10.50 14.87
CA ALA A 88 0.48 -9.55 15.65
C ALA A 88 0.92 -9.46 17.12
N GLN A 89 1.49 -10.53 17.67
CA GLN A 89 2.08 -10.52 19.02
C GLN A 89 3.52 -9.99 19.00
N GLU A 90 4.28 -10.30 17.95
CA GLU A 90 5.67 -9.87 17.80
C GLU A 90 5.82 -8.36 17.66
N GLY A 91 4.94 -7.68 16.89
CA GLY A 91 5.05 -6.24 16.66
C GLY A 91 5.05 -5.41 17.95
N PRO A 92 4.02 -5.53 18.81
CA PRO A 92 3.97 -4.87 20.11
C PRO A 92 5.13 -5.27 21.04
N ARG A 93 5.55 -6.54 21.01
CA ARG A 93 6.69 -7.04 21.79
C ARG A 93 8.01 -6.38 21.36
N ALA A 94 8.32 -6.41 20.08
CA ALA A 94 9.54 -5.81 19.53
C ALA A 94 9.59 -4.30 19.78
N PHE A 95 8.44 -3.62 19.67
CA PHE A 95 8.31 -2.20 20.02
C PHE A 95 8.63 -1.95 21.50
N LYS A 96 8.02 -2.73 22.41
CA LYS A 96 8.28 -2.64 23.87
C LYS A 96 9.75 -2.91 24.20
N GLU A 97 10.37 -3.87 23.53
CA GLU A 97 11.76 -4.30 23.72
C GLU A 97 12.77 -3.40 22.97
N LYS A 98 12.31 -2.40 22.21
CA LYS A 98 13.14 -1.48 21.39
C LYS A 98 14.10 -2.21 20.44
N ARG A 99 13.63 -3.29 19.83
CA ARG A 99 14.39 -4.05 18.83
C ARG A 99 13.62 -4.16 17.51
N PRO A 100 14.31 -4.45 16.39
CA PRO A 100 13.62 -4.81 15.16
C PRO A 100 12.72 -6.04 15.36
N PRO A 101 11.52 -6.03 14.79
CA PRO A 101 10.62 -7.18 14.81
C PRO A 101 11.15 -8.32 13.92
N GLN A 102 10.83 -9.56 14.29
CA GLN A 102 11.14 -10.75 13.52
C GLN A 102 9.86 -11.37 12.95
N TRP A 103 9.49 -10.94 11.75
CA TRP A 103 8.28 -11.42 11.09
C TRP A 103 8.45 -12.85 10.57
N LYS A 104 7.43 -13.67 10.79
CA LYS A 104 7.36 -15.07 10.31
C LYS A 104 6.27 -15.29 9.27
N GLY A 105 5.36 -14.33 9.10
CA GLY A 105 4.26 -14.42 8.13
C GLY A 105 3.24 -15.50 8.45
N ARG A 106 3.02 -15.77 9.74
CA ARG A 106 2.06 -16.75 10.25
C ARG A 106 1.55 -16.32 11.62
#